data_AF-A0A944YGJ7-F1
#
_entry.id   AF-A0A944YGJ7-F1
#
_cell.length_a   1.000
_cell.length_b   1.000
_cell.length_c   1.000
_cell.angle_alpha   90.00
_cell.angle_beta   90.00
_cell.angle_gamma   90.00
#
_symmetry.space_group_name_H-M   'P 1'
#
loop_
_entity.id
_entity.type
_entity.pdbx_description
1 polymer ?
#
loop_
_entity_poly.entity_id
_entity_poly.type
_entity_poly.pdbx_seq_one_letter_code
_entity_poly.pdbx_strand_id
1 'polypeptide(L)'
;MKFLICFILLFILSACAMNITSGGGEITTKQLMSLKPGVTTLDELKLIWGDPQTEMTGADGKTHASWHYSTTTLNSFGGDGRNVSRSANLEFDENGKLIDDSINFRQGGYKMK
;
A
#
# COMPACT_ATOMS: atom_id res chain seq x y z
N MET A 1 31.17 -32.72 -12.24
CA MET A 1 31.37 -31.28 -11.97
C MET A 1 30.79 -30.32 -13.01
N LYS A 2 30.40 -30.73 -14.24
CA LYS A 2 29.74 -29.83 -15.21
C LYS A 2 28.25 -29.55 -14.91
N PHE A 3 27.55 -30.48 -14.25
CA PHE A 3 26.13 -30.34 -13.90
C PHE A 3 25.85 -29.38 -12.72
N LEU A 4 26.85 -29.08 -11.88
CA LEU A 4 26.69 -28.19 -10.72
C LEU A 4 26.66 -26.71 -11.14
N ILE A 5 27.34 -26.37 -12.24
CA ILE A 5 27.43 -24.99 -12.76
C ILE A 5 26.09 -24.55 -13.38
N CYS A 6 25.38 -25.45 -14.05
CA CYS A 6 24.06 -25.15 -14.62
C CYS A 6 22.98 -24.89 -13.56
N PHE A 7 23.06 -25.54 -12.40
CA PHE A 7 22.10 -25.34 -11.30
C PHE A 7 22.29 -23.97 -10.63
N ILE A 8 23.53 -23.51 -10.48
CA ILE A 8 23.84 -22.19 -9.91
C ILE A 8 23.41 -21.06 -10.86
N LEU A 9 23.58 -21.25 -12.18
CA LEU A 9 23.13 -20.27 -13.18
C LEU A 9 21.60 -20.15 -13.27
N LEU A 10 20.85 -21.21 -12.95
CA LEU A 10 19.38 -21.19 -12.97
C LEU A 10 18.79 -20.30 -11.86
N PHE A 11 19.46 -20.18 -10.71
CA PHE A 11 19.02 -19.30 -9.62
C PHE A 11 19.30 -17.81 -9.89
N ILE A 12 20.30 -17.49 -10.71
CA ILE A 12 20.70 -16.09 -10.96
C ILE A 12 19.83 -15.42 -12.03
N LEU A 13 19.21 -16.19 -12.94
CA LEU A 13 18.29 -15.64 -13.96
C LEU A 13 16.86 -15.34 -13.45
N SER A 14 16.50 -15.78 -12.23
CA SER A 14 15.17 -15.51 -11.63
C SER A 14 15.11 -14.20 -10.83
N ALA A 15 16.13 -13.35 -10.91
CA ALA A 15 16.21 -12.08 -10.17
C ALA A 15 15.72 -10.84 -10.96
N CYS A 16 15.00 -11.05 -12.06
CA CYS A 16 14.40 -9.96 -12.82
C CYS A 16 13.13 -9.47 -12.10
N ALA A 17 13.22 -8.29 -11.50
CA ALA A 17 12.13 -7.52 -10.87
C ALA A 17 11.48 -8.17 -9.63
N MET A 18 12.22 -8.22 -8.51
CA MET A 18 11.60 -8.35 -7.19
C MET A 18 10.84 -7.06 -6.85
N ASN A 19 9.51 -7.08 -6.96
CA ASN A 19 8.65 -6.06 -6.36
C ASN A 19 8.48 -6.41 -4.88
N ILE A 20 9.04 -5.59 -3.99
CA ILE A 20 8.85 -5.74 -2.54
C ILE A 20 7.67 -4.85 -2.17
N THR A 21 6.53 -5.48 -1.85
CA THR A 21 5.34 -4.81 -1.30
C THR A 21 5.34 -5.00 0.21
N SER A 22 5.39 -3.90 0.96
CA SER A 22 5.23 -3.91 2.41
C SER A 22 3.91 -3.23 2.77
N GLY A 23 2.88 -4.04 3.05
CA GLY A 23 1.60 -3.58 3.61
C GLY A 23 0.48 -3.43 2.58
N GLY A 24 -0.69 -4.02 2.92
CA GLY A 24 -2.00 -3.80 2.30
C GLY A 24 -2.15 -4.15 0.81
N GLY A 25 -3.39 -4.20 0.31
CA GLY A 25 -3.64 -4.12 -1.12
C GLY A 25 -3.20 -2.76 -1.68
N GLU A 26 -2.92 -2.67 -2.98
CA GLU A 26 -2.58 -1.36 -3.58
C GLU A 26 -3.76 -0.39 -3.44
N ILE A 27 -3.53 0.67 -2.68
CA ILE A 27 -4.44 1.81 -2.63
C ILE A 27 -4.06 2.74 -3.77
N THR A 28 -4.92 2.89 -4.76
CA THR A 28 -4.69 3.76 -5.91
C THR A 28 -5.14 5.19 -5.63
N THR A 29 -4.54 6.16 -6.33
CA THR A 29 -5.02 7.56 -6.28
C THR A 29 -6.49 7.69 -6.67
N LYS A 30 -6.96 6.87 -7.62
CA LYS A 30 -8.36 6.89 -8.06
C LYS A 30 -9.32 6.43 -6.95
N GLN A 31 -8.93 5.40 -6.19
CA GLN A 31 -9.71 4.95 -5.04
C GLN A 31 -9.77 6.02 -3.95
N LEU A 32 -8.66 6.68 -3.65
CA LEU A 32 -8.62 7.77 -2.67
C LEU A 32 -9.51 8.96 -3.09
N MET A 33 -9.46 9.35 -4.37
CA MET A 33 -10.31 10.43 -4.91
C MET A 33 -11.79 10.05 -5.03
N SER A 34 -12.14 8.77 -4.84
CA SER A 34 -13.52 8.29 -4.90
C SER A 34 -14.23 8.29 -3.56
N LEU A 35 -13.50 8.55 -2.47
CA LEU A 35 -14.04 8.67 -1.12
C LEU A 35 -15.06 9.82 -1.07
N LYS A 36 -16.18 9.57 -0.40
CA LYS A 36 -17.27 10.54 -0.25
C LYS A 36 -17.74 10.55 1.20
N PRO A 37 -17.49 11.64 1.95
CA PRO A 37 -18.03 11.79 3.30
C PRO A 37 -19.55 11.59 3.35
N GLY A 38 -20.04 10.90 4.37
CA GLY A 38 -21.45 10.54 4.58
C GLY A 38 -21.99 9.42 3.69
N VAL A 39 -21.22 8.96 2.70
CA VAL A 39 -21.61 7.89 1.76
C VAL A 39 -20.72 6.67 1.92
N THR A 40 -19.41 6.85 1.79
CA THR A 40 -18.45 5.75 1.89
C THR A 40 -18.47 5.15 3.29
N THR A 41 -18.52 3.83 3.38
CA THR A 41 -18.51 3.12 4.67
C THR A 41 -17.19 2.40 4.95
N LEU A 42 -16.92 2.14 6.23
CA LEU A 42 -15.75 1.34 6.65
C LEU A 42 -15.77 -0.06 6.02
N ASP A 43 -16.93 -0.72 6.00
CA ASP A 43 -17.08 -2.07 5.45
C ASP A 43 -16.82 -2.13 3.93
N GLU A 44 -17.29 -1.11 3.20
CA GLU A 44 -16.98 -0.98 1.77
C GLU A 44 -15.48 -0.87 1.54
N LEU A 45 -14.77 -0.10 2.37
CA LEU A 45 -13.33 0.05 2.26
C LEU A 45 -12.58 -1.22 2.65
N LYS A 46 -12.99 -1.93 3.69
CA LYS A 46 -12.42 -3.23 4.05
C LYS A 46 -12.57 -4.26 2.92
N LEU A 47 -13.69 -4.24 2.20
CA LEU A 47 -13.90 -5.12 1.05
C LEU A 47 -12.94 -4.82 -0.11
N ILE A 48 -12.63 -3.54 -0.36
CA ILE A 48 -11.83 -3.11 -1.52
C ILE A 48 -10.33 -3.08 -1.19
N TRP A 49 -9.96 -2.61 0.01
CA TRP A 49 -8.56 -2.35 0.41
C TRP A 49 -8.01 -3.40 1.38
N GLY A 50 -8.88 -4.26 1.92
CA GLY A 50 -8.56 -5.16 3.02
C GLY A 50 -8.65 -4.48 4.38
N ASP A 51 -8.37 -5.24 5.43
CA ASP A 51 -8.40 -4.72 6.79
C ASP A 51 -7.34 -3.61 6.99
N PRO A 52 -7.66 -2.55 7.75
CA PRO A 52 -6.70 -1.51 8.10
C PRO A 52 -5.59 -2.07 9.00
N GLN A 53 -4.39 -1.48 8.92
CA GLN A 53 -3.31 -1.79 9.86
C GLN A 53 -3.62 -1.32 11.28
N THR A 54 -4.46 -0.30 11.43
CA THR A 54 -4.89 0.21 12.73
C THR A 54 -6.36 0.57 12.64
N GLU A 55 -7.14 0.08 13.60
CA GLU A 55 -8.55 0.41 13.78
C GLU A 55 -8.81 0.64 15.26
N MET A 56 -9.35 1.80 15.60
CA MET A 56 -9.62 2.19 16.98
C MET A 56 -10.97 2.89 17.06
N THR A 57 -11.82 2.45 17.98
CA THR A 57 -13.10 3.12 18.26
C THR A 57 -12.98 3.94 19.53
N GLY A 58 -13.28 5.23 19.43
CA GLY A 58 -13.28 6.18 20.53
C GLY A 58 -14.49 6.04 21.44
N ALA A 59 -14.44 6.71 22.60
CA ALA A 59 -15.57 6.76 23.53
C ALA A 59 -16.77 7.56 22.99
N ASP A 60 -16.55 8.36 21.96
CA ASP A 60 -17.57 9.08 21.20
C ASP A 60 -18.24 8.23 20.10
N GLY A 61 -17.90 6.95 20.02
CA GLY A 61 -18.46 6.01 19.05
C GLY A 61 -17.84 6.11 17.65
N LYS A 62 -16.94 7.07 17.42
CA LYS A 62 -16.24 7.21 16.14
C LYS A 62 -15.17 6.16 15.98
N THR A 63 -14.90 5.78 14.74
CA THR A 63 -13.82 4.85 14.41
C THR A 63 -12.74 5.55 13.60
N HIS A 64 -11.49 5.40 14.02
CA HIS A 64 -10.32 5.78 13.23
C HIS A 64 -9.72 4.54 12.60
N ALA A 65 -9.53 4.55 11.28
CA ALA A 65 -8.87 3.48 10.55
C ALA A 65 -7.72 4.01 9.68
N SER A 66 -6.60 3.30 9.71
CA SER A 66 -5.39 3.67 8.97
C SER A 66 -4.97 2.55 8.02
N TRP A 67 -4.80 2.91 6.75
CA TRP A 67 -4.19 2.06 5.75
C TRP A 67 -2.86 2.65 5.29
N HIS A 68 -1.85 1.79 5.17
CA HIS A 68 -0.57 2.14 4.58
C HIS A 68 -0.22 1.17 3.45
N TYR A 69 0.10 1.71 2.28
CA TYR A 69 0.61 0.96 1.15
C TYR A 69 1.96 1.51 0.74
N SER A 70 2.97 0.64 0.68
CA SER A 70 4.30 0.99 0.18
C SER A 70 4.82 -0.10 -0.74
N THR A 71 5.23 0.29 -1.94
CA THR A 71 5.94 -0.58 -2.88
C THR A 71 7.23 0.06 -3.33
N THR A 72 8.27 -0.76 -3.38
CA THR A 72 9.56 -0.38 -3.97
C THR A 72 9.80 -1.23 -5.19
N THR A 73 9.86 -0.57 -6.35
CA THR A 73 10.28 -1.20 -7.60
C THR A 73 11.75 -0.89 -7.81
N LEU A 74 12.57 -1.94 -7.75
CA LEU A 74 13.97 -1.88 -8.13
C LEU A 74 14.08 -2.22 -9.61
N ASN A 75 14.65 -1.30 -10.39
CA ASN A 75 15.07 -1.62 -11.75
C ASN A 75 16.38 -2.42 -11.64
N SER A 76 16.32 -3.72 -11.93
CA SER A 76 17.51 -4.57 -11.99
C SER A 76 18.57 -3.91 -12.90
N PHE A 77 19.84 -3.97 -12.51
CA PHE A 77 21.01 -3.39 -13.21
C PHE A 77 21.37 -1.92 -12.91
N GLY A 78 21.25 -1.47 -11.66
CA GLY A 78 21.80 -0.17 -11.23
C GLY A 78 20.99 1.04 -11.68
N GLY A 79 19.72 0.82 -12.07
CA GLY A 79 18.80 1.87 -12.48
C GLY A 79 18.02 2.45 -11.30
N ASP A 80 17.62 3.71 -11.45
CA ASP A 80 16.76 4.48 -10.54
C ASP A 80 15.64 3.61 -9.94
N GLY A 81 15.51 3.64 -8.61
CA GLY A 81 14.43 2.96 -7.90
C GLY A 81 13.22 3.87 -7.77
N ARG A 82 12.02 3.31 -7.92
CA ARG A 82 10.76 4.04 -7.65
C ARG A 82 10.17 3.53 -6.35
N ASN A 83 9.97 4.44 -5.39
CA ASN A 83 9.18 4.17 -4.21
C ASN A 83 7.81 4.85 -4.38
N VAL A 84 6.76 4.07 -4.21
CA VAL A 84 5.40 4.58 -4.13
C VAL A 84 4.87 4.26 -2.74
N SER A 85 4.63 5.30 -1.95
CA SER A 85 4.01 5.19 -0.64
C SER A 85 2.73 6.00 -0.59
N ARG A 86 1.66 5.41 -0.06
CA ARG A 86 0.35 6.00 0.08
C ARG A 86 -0.23 5.62 1.43
N SER A 87 -0.91 6.56 2.06
CA SER A 87 -1.59 6.30 3.33
C SER A 87 -2.92 7.03 3.39
N ALA A 88 -3.92 6.36 3.95
CA ALA A 88 -5.23 6.91 4.24
C ALA A 88 -5.47 6.81 5.74
N ASN A 89 -5.65 7.95 6.42
CA ASN A 89 -6.08 8.00 7.81
C ASN A 89 -7.50 8.57 7.80
N LEU A 90 -8.47 7.70 8.04
CA LEU A 90 -9.89 8.01 7.87
C LEU A 90 -10.58 7.97 9.22
N GLU A 91 -11.53 8.89 9.43
CA GLU A 91 -12.44 8.89 10.57
C GLU A 91 -13.85 8.55 10.09
N PHE A 92 -14.54 7.69 10.83
CA PHE A 92 -15.90 7.25 10.58
C PHE A 92 -16.79 7.60 11.77
N ASP A 93 -18.05 7.92 11.49
CA ASP A 93 -19.07 8.11 12.53
C ASP A 93 -19.50 6.78 13.17
N GLU A 94 -20.38 6.85 14.17
CA GLU A 94 -20.96 5.70 14.89
C GLU A 94 -21.73 4.71 13.98
N ASN A 95 -22.12 5.14 12.77
CA ASN A 95 -22.79 4.31 11.78
C ASN A 95 -21.81 3.73 10.75
N GLY A 96 -20.50 3.93 10.95
CA GLY A 96 -19.45 3.45 10.06
C GLY A 96 -19.31 4.24 8.77
N LYS A 97 -19.84 5.47 8.69
CA LYS A 97 -19.74 6.34 7.51
C LYS A 97 -18.58 7.31 7.64
N LEU A 98 -17.86 7.53 6.54
CA LEU A 98 -16.71 8.42 6.48
C LEU A 98 -17.11 9.86 6.83
N ILE A 99 -16.37 10.51 7.72
CA ILE A 99 -16.57 11.92 8.10
C ILE A 99 -15.33 12.79 7.88
N ASP A 100 -14.14 12.22 7.92
CA ASP A 100 -12.88 12.91 7.60
C ASP A 100 -11.96 11.99 6.78
N ASP A 101 -11.41 12.53 5.70
CA ASP A 101 -10.60 11.83 4.70
C ASP A 101 -9.18 12.39 4.59
N SER A 102 -8.50 12.54 5.72
CA SER A 102 -7.10 12.98 5.76
C SER A 102 -6.17 12.01 4.99
N ILE A 103 -5.88 12.34 3.73
CA ILE A 103 -5.08 11.51 2.82
C ILE A 103 -3.69 12.11 2.65
N ASN A 104 -2.65 11.30 2.84
CA ASN A 104 -1.26 11.70 2.61
C ASN A 104 -0.67 10.95 1.41
N PHE A 105 -0.10 11.70 0.47
CA PHE A 105 0.57 11.17 -0.72
C PHE A 105 2.08 11.40 -0.65
N ARG A 106 2.89 10.34 -0.82
CA ARG A 106 4.34 10.46 -1.01
C ARG A 106 4.82 9.61 -2.17
N GLN A 107 5.12 10.27 -3.29
CA GLN A 107 5.78 9.62 -4.42
C GLN A 107 7.23 10.11 -4.49
N GLY A 108 8.17 9.21 -4.21
CA GLY A 108 9.60 9.50 -4.18
C GLY A 108 10.36 8.70 -5.23
N GLY A 109 11.10 9.38 -6.09
CA GLY A 109 12.12 8.76 -6.94
C GLY A 109 13.49 8.86 -6.27
N TYR A 110 14.23 7.76 -6.20
CA TYR A 110 15.60 7.79 -5.69
C TYR A 110 16.56 7.26 -6.75
N LYS A 111 17.55 8.08 -7.11
CA LYS A 111 18.71 7.62 -7.86
C LYS A 111 19.65 6.94 -6.89
N MET A 112 19.85 5.64 -7.01
CA MET A 112 20.94 4.97 -6.30
C MET A 112 22.23 5.33 -7.04
N LYS A 113 23.09 6.13 -6.39
CA LYS A 113 24.42 6.49 -6.91
C LYS A 113 25.35 5.29 -6.89
#